data_AF-D2WDR5-F1
#
_entry.id   AF-D2WDR5-F1
#
_cell.length_a   1.000
_cell.length_b   1.000
_cell.length_c   1.000
_cell.angle_alpha   90.00
_cell.angle_beta   90.00
_cell.angle_gamma   90.00
#
_symmetry.space_group_name_H-M   'P 1'
#
loop_
_entity.id
_entity.type
_entity.pdbx_description
1 polymer ?
#
loop_
_entity_poly.entity_id
_entity_poly.type
_entity_poly.pdbx_seq_one_letter_code
_entity_poly.pdbx_strand_id
1 'polypeptide(L)'
;GGLERKWINEGFSFYAPIRYSELPSYYRDCLPGTDVVMMQVAPVDAHGYFNFGPSASHTAAMLEKAKCVIVEVNENMPRCLGGFEEGIHISKVDMIVEGNNPAIDELGGGGAATEVDQAVARLIVDQIPDGACLQLGIGGMPNAVGSLIAESDLKDLGVHTEMYVD
;
A
#
# COMPACT_ATOMS: atom_id res chain seq x y z
N GLY A 1 4.17 -11.58 -5.03
CA GLY A 1 5.54 -11.08 -5.24
C GLY A 1 6.45 -12.09 -5.93
N GLY A 2 7.75 -12.05 -5.63
CA GLY A 2 8.76 -12.88 -6.30
C GLY A 2 8.76 -14.36 -5.90
N LEU A 3 8.38 -14.68 -4.65
CA LEU A 3 8.28 -16.05 -4.15
C LEU A 3 7.06 -16.77 -4.75
N GLU A 4 5.92 -16.09 -4.78
CA GLU A 4 4.64 -16.61 -5.26
C GLU A 4 4.70 -16.93 -6.75
N ARG A 5 5.48 -16.20 -7.55
CA ARG A 5 5.75 -16.57 -8.95
C ARG A 5 6.45 -17.92 -9.08
N LYS A 6 7.39 -18.24 -8.18
CA LYS A 6 8.05 -19.56 -8.16
C LYS A 6 7.04 -20.64 -7.77
N TRP A 7 6.24 -20.38 -6.73
CA TRP A 7 5.21 -21.31 -6.26
C TRP A 7 4.11 -21.61 -7.28
N ILE A 8 3.70 -20.59 -8.06
CA ILE A 8 2.78 -20.76 -9.19
C ILE A 8 3.43 -21.66 -10.25
N ASN A 9 4.69 -21.43 -10.61
CA ASN A 9 5.41 -22.26 -11.58
C ASN A 9 5.59 -23.70 -11.11
N GLU A 10 5.71 -23.91 -9.80
CA GLU A 10 5.80 -25.24 -9.17
C GLU A 10 4.42 -25.90 -8.96
N GLY A 11 3.32 -25.20 -9.26
CA GLY A 11 1.97 -25.77 -9.33
C GLY A 11 1.22 -25.88 -8.00
N PHE A 12 1.69 -25.24 -6.92
CA PHE A 12 1.00 -25.26 -5.61
C PHE A 12 0.44 -23.91 -5.15
N SER A 13 0.43 -22.91 -6.03
CA SER A 13 -0.23 -21.63 -5.80
C SER A 13 -1.07 -21.22 -7.03
N PHE A 14 -2.15 -20.50 -6.78
CA PHE A 14 -3.03 -19.95 -7.82
C PHE A 14 -2.84 -18.43 -7.94
N TYR A 15 -3.16 -17.89 -9.12
CA TYR A 15 -3.23 -16.45 -9.36
C TYR A 15 -4.60 -16.09 -9.92
N ALA A 16 -5.28 -15.17 -9.26
CA ALA A 16 -6.53 -14.59 -9.73
C ALA A 16 -6.25 -13.20 -10.33
N PRO A 17 -6.39 -13.01 -11.65
CA PRO A 17 -6.21 -11.69 -12.25
C PRO A 17 -7.39 -10.78 -11.89
N ILE A 18 -7.15 -9.79 -11.04
CA ILE A 18 -8.16 -8.83 -10.58
C ILE A 18 -7.55 -7.42 -10.65
N ARG A 19 -8.34 -6.42 -11.06
CA ARG A 19 -7.92 -5.01 -11.00
C ARG A 19 -7.85 -4.57 -9.55
N TYR A 20 -6.80 -3.84 -9.18
CA TYR A 20 -6.58 -3.45 -7.78
C TYR A 20 -7.77 -2.69 -7.18
N SER A 21 -8.38 -1.79 -7.95
CA SER A 21 -9.59 -1.03 -7.55
C SER A 21 -10.82 -1.90 -7.29
N GLU A 22 -10.86 -3.14 -7.78
CA GLU A 22 -11.97 -4.07 -7.59
C GLU A 22 -11.78 -4.96 -6.36
N LEU A 23 -10.65 -4.87 -5.65
CA LEU A 23 -10.45 -5.68 -4.44
C LEU A 23 -11.54 -5.41 -3.39
N PRO A 24 -11.92 -4.16 -3.07
CA PRO A 24 -12.97 -3.92 -2.09
C PRO A 24 -14.32 -4.55 -2.47
N SER A 25 -14.78 -4.39 -3.72
CA SER A 25 -16.01 -4.99 -4.23
C SER A 25 -15.92 -6.51 -4.29
N TYR A 26 -14.76 -7.06 -4.66
CA TYR A 26 -14.53 -8.49 -4.69
C TYR A 26 -14.73 -9.15 -3.33
N TYR A 27 -14.18 -8.57 -2.26
CA TYR A 27 -14.41 -9.08 -0.89
C TYR A 27 -15.85 -8.93 -0.44
N ARG A 28 -16.47 -7.76 -0.68
CA ARG A 28 -17.83 -7.45 -0.20
C ARG A 28 -18.90 -8.27 -0.92
N ASP A 29 -18.76 -8.42 -2.24
CA ASP A 29 -19.86 -8.82 -3.13
C ASP A 29 -19.62 -10.17 -3.82
N CYS A 30 -18.37 -10.57 -4.07
CA CYS A 30 -18.07 -11.78 -4.85
C CYS A 30 -17.67 -12.98 -3.98
N LEU A 31 -17.06 -12.76 -2.82
CA LEU A 31 -16.68 -13.82 -1.91
C LEU A 31 -17.82 -14.18 -0.94
N PRO A 32 -17.98 -15.48 -0.62
CA PRO A 32 -18.96 -15.90 0.40
C PRO A 32 -18.61 -15.40 1.80
N GLY A 33 -17.36 -15.00 2.03
CA GLY A 33 -16.83 -14.44 3.28
C GLY A 33 -15.34 -14.74 3.42
N THR A 34 -14.72 -14.18 4.46
CA THR A 34 -13.32 -14.45 4.83
C THR A 34 -13.30 -15.07 6.22
N ASP A 35 -12.67 -16.23 6.39
CA ASP A 35 -12.71 -16.92 7.69
C ASP A 35 -11.86 -16.19 8.74
N VAL A 36 -10.66 -15.76 8.38
CA VAL A 36 -9.72 -15.07 9.27
C VAL A 36 -9.03 -13.95 8.51
N VAL A 37 -8.97 -12.76 9.12
CA VAL A 37 -8.08 -11.67 8.70
C VAL A 37 -7.12 -11.40 9.84
N MET A 38 -5.83 -11.45 9.54
CA MET A 38 -4.76 -11.09 10.47
C MET A 38 -3.92 -9.98 9.87
N MET A 39 -3.64 -8.93 10.63
CA MET A 39 -2.84 -7.82 10.17
C MET A 39 -2.11 -7.11 11.31
N GLN A 40 -1.04 -6.40 10.97
CA GLN A 40 -0.37 -5.50 11.90
C GLN A 40 -1.02 -4.10 11.86
N VAL A 41 -1.17 -3.46 13.02
CA VAL A 41 -1.83 -2.15 13.18
C VAL A 41 -1.05 -1.23 14.11
N ALA A 42 -1.29 0.07 13.99
CA ALA A 42 -0.83 1.05 14.98
C ALA A 42 -1.62 0.91 16.29
N PRO A 43 -1.07 1.36 17.44
CA PRO A 43 -1.77 1.32 18.72
C PRO A 43 -3.14 1.99 18.67
N VAL A 44 -4.06 1.48 19.51
CA VAL A 44 -5.41 2.00 19.64
C VAL A 44 -5.38 3.46 20.09
N ASP A 45 -6.22 4.32 19.49
CA ASP A 45 -6.35 5.70 19.92
C ASP A 45 -7.37 5.87 21.07
N ALA A 46 -7.52 7.12 21.53
CA ALA A 46 -8.46 7.49 22.59
C ALA A 46 -9.94 7.24 22.23
N HIS A 47 -10.25 6.98 20.95
CA HIS A 47 -11.59 6.67 20.46
C HIS A 47 -11.80 5.17 20.23
N GLY A 48 -10.81 4.33 20.56
CA GLY A 48 -10.90 2.89 20.43
C GLY A 48 -10.55 2.37 19.04
N TYR A 49 -9.90 3.15 18.17
CA TYR A 49 -9.53 2.72 16.82
C TYR A 49 -8.05 2.36 16.68
N PHE A 50 -7.81 1.17 16.12
CA PHE A 50 -6.54 0.81 15.52
C PHE A 50 -6.46 1.40 14.10
N ASN A 51 -5.28 1.83 13.67
CA ASN A 51 -5.05 2.34 12.31
C ASN A 51 -4.25 1.32 11.48
N PHE A 52 -4.57 1.20 10.19
CA PHE A 52 -3.98 0.23 9.27
C PHE A 52 -2.59 0.62 8.77
N GLY A 53 -2.08 1.79 9.15
CA GLY A 53 -0.87 2.38 8.60
C GLY A 53 -0.97 2.50 7.07
N PRO A 54 0.09 2.15 6.32
CA PRO A 54 0.11 2.29 4.86
C PRO A 54 -0.79 1.27 4.14
N SER A 55 -1.56 0.44 4.86
CA SER A 55 -2.34 -0.68 4.31
C SER A 55 -3.84 -0.37 4.11
N ALA A 56 -4.21 0.89 3.90
CA ALA A 56 -5.61 1.35 3.84
C ALA A 56 -6.34 1.09 2.51
N SER A 57 -5.90 0.13 1.68
CA SER A 57 -6.48 -0.06 0.33
C SER A 57 -7.79 -0.87 0.30
N HIS A 58 -7.76 -2.13 0.72
CA HIS A 58 -8.92 -3.04 0.72
C HIS A 58 -9.11 -3.76 2.06
N THR A 59 -8.30 -3.39 3.05
CA THR A 59 -8.29 -4.00 4.38
C THR A 59 -9.63 -3.87 5.10
N ALA A 60 -10.29 -2.70 5.03
CA ALA A 60 -11.63 -2.53 5.61
C ALA A 60 -12.65 -3.51 5.02
N ALA A 61 -12.66 -3.67 3.69
CA ALA A 61 -13.54 -4.61 3.00
C ALA A 61 -13.29 -6.08 3.40
N MET A 62 -12.03 -6.46 3.63
CA MET A 62 -11.69 -7.78 4.16
C MET A 62 -12.25 -7.98 5.58
N LEU A 63 -12.06 -6.99 6.46
CA LEU A 63 -12.47 -7.04 7.86
C LEU A 63 -13.98 -7.07 8.02
N GLU A 64 -14.74 -6.34 7.20
CA GLU A 64 -16.21 -6.37 7.17
C GLU A 64 -16.78 -7.78 6.91
N LYS A 65 -16.03 -8.60 6.19
CA LYS A 65 -16.43 -9.96 5.76
C LYS A 65 -15.73 -11.05 6.56
N ALA A 66 -14.86 -10.67 7.50
CA ALA A 66 -14.11 -11.57 8.35
C ALA A 66 -15.01 -12.20 9.41
N LYS A 67 -14.88 -13.51 9.64
CA LYS A 67 -15.50 -14.19 10.79
C LYS A 67 -14.66 -14.05 12.06
N CYS A 68 -13.35 -13.85 11.91
CA CYS A 68 -12.39 -13.65 12.98
C CYS A 68 -11.37 -12.59 12.55
N VAL A 69 -11.21 -11.56 13.37
CA VAL A 69 -10.24 -10.48 13.18
C VAL A 69 -9.17 -10.56 14.26
N ILE A 70 -7.93 -10.71 13.82
CA ILE A 70 -6.74 -10.74 14.67
C ILE A 70 -5.89 -9.52 14.30
N VAL A 71 -5.56 -8.69 15.28
CA VAL A 71 -4.63 -7.57 15.08
C VAL A 71 -3.36 -7.79 15.89
N GLU A 72 -2.21 -7.57 15.27
CA GLU A 72 -0.92 -7.45 15.95
C GLU A 72 -0.58 -5.97 16.11
N VAL A 73 -0.45 -5.50 17.35
CA VAL A 73 -0.08 -4.12 17.63
C VAL A 73 1.42 -3.95 17.44
N ASN A 74 1.80 -2.99 16.59
CA ASN A 74 3.18 -2.51 16.46
C ASN A 74 3.22 -1.01 16.72
N GLU A 75 3.90 -0.58 17.79
CA GLU A 75 4.09 0.82 18.17
C GLU A 75 4.84 1.64 17.11
N ASN A 76 5.63 1.00 16.24
CA ASN A 76 6.31 1.67 15.13
C ASN A 76 5.41 1.86 13.90
N MET A 77 4.23 1.21 13.83
CA MET A 77 3.30 1.38 12.71
C MET A 77 2.80 2.83 12.68
N PRO A 78 3.02 3.61 11.60
CA PRO A 78 2.56 4.97 11.53
C PRO A 78 1.04 4.99 11.48
N ARG A 79 0.48 6.11 11.94
CA ARG A 79 -0.92 6.41 11.74
C ARG A 79 -1.09 7.18 10.43
N CYS A 80 -1.60 6.52 9.41
CA CYS A 80 -1.93 7.15 8.12
C CYS A 80 -3.35 7.72 8.19
N LEU A 81 -3.48 9.02 7.93
CA LEU A 81 -4.74 9.76 7.99
C LEU A 81 -5.36 9.91 6.60
N GLY A 82 -6.67 10.17 6.56
CA GLY A 82 -7.48 10.18 5.34
C GLY A 82 -8.98 10.10 5.62
N GLY A 83 -9.37 9.57 6.77
CA GLY A 83 -10.74 9.55 7.30
C GLY A 83 -11.68 8.53 6.66
N PHE A 84 -11.22 7.75 5.69
CA PHE A 84 -12.00 6.74 5.00
C PHE A 84 -11.31 5.38 5.06
N GLU A 85 -11.96 4.40 5.70
CA GLU A 85 -11.52 3.00 5.71
C GLU A 85 -10.07 2.74 6.17
N GLU A 86 -9.54 3.60 7.05
CA GLU A 86 -8.14 3.58 7.50
C GLU A 86 -7.91 2.91 8.87
N GLY A 87 -8.97 2.35 9.47
CA GLY A 87 -8.88 1.76 10.79
C GLY A 87 -10.06 0.88 11.17
N ILE A 88 -9.93 0.23 12.32
CA ILE A 88 -10.94 -0.64 12.89
C ILE A 88 -11.13 -0.34 14.38
N HIS A 89 -12.39 -0.24 14.82
CA HIS A 89 -12.71 -0.08 16.22
C HIS A 89 -12.47 -1.39 16.98
N ILE A 90 -11.94 -1.31 18.20
CA ILE A 90 -11.60 -2.46 19.05
C ILE A 90 -12.77 -3.42 19.28
N SER A 91 -14.02 -2.91 19.28
CA SER A 91 -15.21 -3.76 19.41
C SER A 91 -15.49 -4.68 18.20
N LYS A 92 -14.71 -4.56 17.13
CA LYS A 92 -14.78 -5.39 15.92
C LYS A 92 -13.58 -6.33 15.78
N VAL A 93 -12.72 -6.37 16.80
CA VAL A 93 -11.52 -7.20 16.86
C VAL A 93 -11.77 -8.37 17.81
N ASP A 94 -11.48 -9.59 17.38
CA ASP A 94 -11.66 -10.79 18.19
C ASP A 94 -10.43 -11.10 19.04
N MET A 95 -9.23 -10.81 18.53
CA MET A 95 -7.97 -11.08 19.23
C MET A 95 -6.95 -9.96 18.98
N ILE A 96 -6.23 -9.61 20.04
CA ILE A 96 -5.14 -8.62 20.01
C ILE A 96 -3.86 -9.33 20.43
N VAL A 97 -2.84 -9.21 19.60
CA VAL A 97 -1.47 -9.66 19.88
C VAL A 97 -0.62 -8.44 20.13
N GLU A 98 0.01 -8.34 21.30
CA GLU A 98 1.03 -7.34 21.54
C GLU A 98 2.33 -7.79 20.84
N GLY A 99 2.70 -7.08 19.78
CA GLY A 99 3.88 -7.42 18.98
C GLY A 99 5.19 -7.03 19.68
N ASN A 100 6.31 -7.53 19.15
CA ASN A 100 7.64 -7.14 19.64
C ASN A 100 8.09 -5.76 19.13
N ASN A 101 7.19 -5.01 18.51
CA ASN A 101 7.42 -3.70 17.90
C ASN A 101 8.69 -3.66 17.01
N PRO A 102 8.80 -4.52 15.98
CA PRO A 102 9.91 -4.41 15.03
C PRO A 102 9.80 -3.12 14.22
N ALA A 103 10.91 -2.68 13.63
CA ALA A 103 10.85 -1.70 12.55
C ALA A 103 9.93 -2.26 11.43
N ILE A 104 9.23 -1.37 10.74
CA ILE A 104 8.37 -1.79 9.63
C ILE A 104 9.26 -2.28 8.50
N ASP A 105 8.87 -3.39 7.89
CA ASP A 105 9.56 -3.89 6.72
C ASP A 105 9.44 -2.87 5.58
N GLU A 106 10.59 -2.39 5.13
CA GLU A 106 10.70 -1.55 3.96
C GLU A 106 11.05 -2.41 2.75
N LEU A 107 10.43 -2.13 1.62
CA LEU A 107 10.94 -2.64 0.36
C LEU A 107 12.31 -2.00 0.16
N GLY A 108 13.33 -2.82 -0.12
CA GLY A 108 14.64 -2.29 -0.50
C GLY A 108 14.48 -1.28 -1.64
N GLY A 109 15.26 -0.20 -1.59
CA GLY A 109 15.23 0.83 -2.63
C GLY A 109 15.33 0.21 -4.03
N GLY A 110 14.57 0.77 -4.97
CA GLY A 110 14.70 0.40 -6.38
C GLY A 110 16.19 0.44 -6.79
N GLY A 111 16.60 -0.48 -7.67
CA GLY A 111 17.95 -0.43 -8.23
C GLY A 111 18.24 0.97 -8.79
N ALA A 112 19.48 1.43 -8.64
CA ALA A 112 19.87 2.76 -9.12
C ALA A 112 19.45 2.96 -10.58
N ALA A 113 18.94 4.16 -10.87
CA ALA A 113 18.52 4.53 -12.21
C ALA A 113 19.67 4.32 -13.21
N THR A 114 19.40 3.56 -14.27
CA THR A 114 20.34 3.34 -15.36
C THR A 114 20.42 4.57 -16.27
N GLU A 115 21.41 4.62 -17.16
CA GLU A 115 21.48 5.67 -18.19
C GLU A 115 20.23 5.69 -19.09
N VAL A 116 19.61 4.52 -19.32
CA VAL A 116 18.36 4.38 -20.07
C VAL A 116 17.21 5.00 -19.29
N ASP A 117 17.10 4.70 -17.99
CA ASP A 117 16.07 5.28 -17.12
C ASP A 117 16.16 6.82 -17.10
N GLN A 118 17.37 7.34 -16.99
CA GLN A 118 17.65 8.79 -17.01
C GLN A 118 17.29 9.43 -18.36
N ALA A 119 17.56 8.76 -19.47
CA ALA A 119 17.18 9.25 -20.79
C ALA A 119 15.66 9.29 -20.97
N VAL A 120 14.95 8.25 -20.53
CA VAL A 120 13.49 8.20 -20.56
C VAL A 120 12.88 9.24 -19.63
N ALA A 121 13.43 9.39 -18.42
CA ALA A 121 12.92 10.34 -17.43
C ALA A 121 12.98 11.78 -17.94
N ARG A 122 14.07 12.19 -18.60
CA ARG A 122 14.15 13.52 -19.24
C ARG A 122 13.04 13.76 -20.26
N LEU A 123 12.76 12.77 -21.11
CA LEU A 123 11.68 12.88 -22.10
C LEU A 123 10.29 12.98 -21.43
N ILE A 124 10.11 12.35 -20.27
CA ILE A 124 8.85 12.41 -19.51
C ILE A 124 8.70 13.78 -18.86
N VAL A 125 9.72 14.27 -18.14
CA VAL A 125 9.65 15.53 -17.39
C VAL A 125 9.38 16.72 -18.30
N ASP A 126 9.95 16.75 -19.50
CA ASP A 126 9.68 17.78 -20.51
C ASP A 126 8.19 17.86 -20.94
N GLN A 127 7.39 16.83 -20.65
CA GLN A 127 5.96 16.79 -20.97
C GLN A 127 5.05 17.13 -19.79
N ILE A 128 5.61 17.31 -18.59
CA ILE A 128 4.83 17.60 -17.39
C ILE A 128 4.60 19.12 -17.32
N PRO A 129 3.36 19.61 -17.34
CA PRO A 129 3.08 21.02 -17.09
C PRO A 129 3.02 21.33 -15.59
N ASP A 130 3.19 22.61 -15.24
CA ASP A 130 2.80 23.13 -13.93
C ASP A 130 1.34 22.76 -13.62
N GLY A 131 1.05 22.44 -12.37
CA GLY A 131 -0.31 22.05 -11.95
C GLY A 131 -0.67 20.59 -12.25
N ALA A 132 0.23 19.78 -12.83
CA ALA A 132 -0.06 18.38 -13.14
C ALA A 132 -0.33 17.53 -11.88
N CYS A 133 -1.26 16.58 -11.99
CA CYS A 133 -1.52 15.58 -10.96
C CYS A 133 -0.74 14.30 -11.27
N LEU A 134 0.18 13.91 -10.39
CA LEU A 134 1.14 12.85 -10.60
C LEU A 134 0.68 11.51 -10.01
N GLN A 135 0.95 10.46 -10.78
CA GLN A 135 0.93 9.07 -10.33
C GLN A 135 2.25 8.42 -10.76
N LEU A 136 3.03 7.96 -9.79
CA LEU A 136 4.30 7.27 -10.04
C LEU A 136 4.26 5.87 -9.43
N GLY A 137 4.93 4.93 -10.10
CA GLY A 137 5.17 3.60 -9.56
C GLY A 137 6.46 3.53 -8.75
N ILE A 138 6.92 2.31 -8.48
CA ILE A 138 8.19 2.05 -7.80
C ILE A 138 9.25 1.52 -8.77
N GLY A 139 10.52 1.81 -8.50
CA GLY A 139 11.67 1.23 -9.20
C GLY A 139 12.57 2.28 -9.87
N GLY A 140 13.64 1.82 -10.53
CA GLY A 140 14.68 2.71 -11.06
C GLY A 140 14.15 3.81 -11.99
N MET A 141 13.22 3.49 -12.89
CA MET A 141 12.65 4.47 -13.83
C MET A 141 11.70 5.48 -13.16
N PRO A 142 10.64 5.08 -12.40
CA PRO A 142 9.80 6.05 -11.69
C PRO A 142 10.59 6.92 -10.71
N ASN A 143 11.59 6.37 -10.01
CA ASN A 143 12.44 7.12 -9.10
C ASN A 143 13.30 8.15 -9.86
N ALA A 144 13.78 7.83 -11.07
CA ALA A 144 14.48 8.79 -11.93
C ALA A 144 13.57 9.95 -12.36
N VAL A 145 12.31 9.66 -12.72
CA VAL A 145 11.30 10.69 -13.03
C VAL A 145 11.05 11.57 -11.81
N GLY A 146 10.79 10.98 -10.64
CA GLY A 146 10.59 11.72 -9.39
C GLY A 146 11.78 12.62 -9.04
N SER A 147 13.00 12.12 -9.19
CA SER A 147 14.23 12.89 -8.94
C SER A 147 14.35 14.09 -9.88
N LEU A 148 14.13 13.91 -11.19
CA LEU A 148 14.19 15.00 -12.15
C LEU A 148 13.06 16.02 -11.96
N ILE A 149 11.86 15.59 -11.54
CA ILE A 149 10.78 16.51 -11.14
C ILE A 149 11.24 17.36 -9.95
N ALA A 150 11.83 16.74 -8.91
CA ALA A 150 12.30 17.44 -7.72
C ALA A 150 13.44 18.45 -8.02
N GLU A 151 14.24 18.20 -9.06
CA GLU A 151 15.30 19.09 -9.55
C GLU A 151 14.81 20.15 -10.56
N SER A 152 13.57 20.04 -11.05
CA SER A 152 13.00 20.93 -12.07
C SER A 152 12.42 22.24 -11.49
N ASP A 153 11.98 23.13 -12.37
CA ASP A 153 11.27 24.35 -12.01
C ASP A 153 9.74 24.22 -12.00
N LEU A 154 9.20 22.99 -12.11
CA LEU A 154 7.77 22.70 -12.08
C LEU A 154 7.12 23.11 -10.76
N LYS A 155 5.88 23.60 -10.84
CA LYS A 155 5.14 24.16 -9.70
C LYS A 155 3.73 23.63 -9.62
N ASP A 156 3.16 23.78 -8.42
CA ASP A 156 1.75 23.51 -8.14
C ASP A 156 1.32 22.07 -8.46
N LEU A 157 2.26 21.12 -8.41
CA LEU A 157 2.01 19.71 -8.68
C LEU A 157 1.10 19.09 -7.62
N GLY A 158 0.14 18.29 -8.07
CA GLY A 158 -0.70 17.44 -7.23
C GLY A 158 -0.22 15.99 -7.23
N VAL A 159 -0.70 15.20 -6.27
CA VAL A 159 -0.42 13.76 -6.20
C VAL A 159 -1.72 13.00 -5.99
N HIS A 160 -2.01 12.06 -6.88
CA HIS A 160 -3.08 11.07 -6.72
C HIS A 160 -2.54 9.73 -7.23
N THR A 161 -2.06 8.90 -6.31
CA THR A 161 -1.26 7.72 -6.63
C THR A 161 -1.70 6.51 -5.82
N GLU A 162 -1.40 5.32 -6.32
CA GLU A 162 -1.57 4.07 -5.56
C GLU A 162 -0.62 4.01 -4.36
N MET A 163 0.62 4.43 -4.56
CA MET A 163 1.68 4.45 -3.56
C MET A 163 2.54 5.69 -3.77
N TYR A 164 2.97 6.28 -2.66
CA TYR A 164 3.92 7.40 -2.65
C TYR A 164 5.21 6.92 -1.98
N VAL A 165 6.32 7.10 -2.67
CA VAL A 165 7.64 6.60 -2.29
C VAL A 165 8.67 7.72 -2.39
N ASP A 166 9.82 7.49 -1.73
CA ASP A 166 10.99 8.38 -1.72
C ASP A 166 11.59 8.62 -3.11
#